data_AF-A0A7L3HS70-F1
#
_entry.id   AF-A0A7L3HS70-F1
#
_cell.length_a   1.000
_cell.length_b   1.000
_cell.length_c   1.000
_cell.angle_alpha   90.00
_cell.angle_beta   90.00
_cell.angle_gamma   90.00
#
_symmetry.space_group_name_H-M   'P 1'
#
loop_
_entity.id
_entity.type
_entity.pdbx_description
1 polymer ?
#
loop_
_entity_poly.entity_id
_entity_poly.type
_entity_poly.pdbx_seq_one_letter_code
_entity_poly.pdbx_strand_id
1 'polypeptide(L)'
;NDAGGQRVLVNKWSTFNKARLVCSVPGPGGIDTYFDELEDVFLLRTKDGKSPEIYALFSTVSHVFRGSAVCVYRMADIWEVFNGPFA
;
A
#
# COMPACT_ATOMS: atom_id res chain seq x y z
N ASN A 1 7.80 18.88 1.02
CA ASN A 1 7.37 20.15 1.66
C ASN A 1 6.26 20.76 0.82
N ASP A 2 5.15 20.03 0.64
CA ASP A 2 4.04 20.49 -0.19
C ASP A 2 3.36 21.72 0.41
N ALA A 3 3.22 22.78 -0.38
CA ALA A 3 2.59 24.05 0.00
C ALA A 3 1.32 24.34 -0.82
N GLY A 4 0.89 23.39 -1.65
CA GLY A 4 -0.16 23.57 -2.65
C GLY A 4 0.28 24.43 -3.83
N GLY A 5 -0.66 24.68 -4.75
CA GLY A 5 -0.38 25.42 -5.98
C GLY A 5 -0.63 26.93 -5.87
N GLN A 6 0.07 27.70 -6.70
CA GLN A 6 0.05 29.18 -6.66
C GLN A 6 -1.27 29.79 -7.19
N ARG A 7 -1.95 29.11 -8.13
CA ARG A 7 -3.18 29.60 -8.79
C ARG A 7 -4.31 28.57 -8.76
N VAL A 8 -3.97 27.32 -9.06
CA VAL A 8 -4.85 26.15 -8.96
C VAL A 8 -4.33 25.29 -7.80
N LEU A 9 -5.20 24.56 -7.09
CA LEU A 9 -4.85 23.76 -5.90
C LEU A 9 -4.27 24.59 -4.73
N VAL A 10 -4.72 25.84 -4.56
CA VAL A 10 -4.39 26.65 -3.38
C VAL A 10 -4.87 25.92 -2.11
N ASN A 11 -3.99 25.74 -1.13
CA ASN A 11 -4.23 24.97 0.10
C ASN A 11 -4.71 23.53 -0.14
N LYS A 12 -4.35 22.93 -1.29
CA LYS A 12 -4.62 21.52 -1.62
C LYS A 12 -3.30 20.83 -1.97
N TRP A 13 -3.18 19.54 -1.64
CA TRP A 13 -2.00 18.75 -1.99
C TRP A 13 -1.71 18.85 -3.49
N SER A 14 -0.47 19.24 -3.82
CA SER A 14 0.06 19.28 -5.18
C SER A 14 0.96 18.08 -5.50
N THR A 15 1.33 17.29 -4.48
CA THR A 15 2.18 16.08 -4.62
C THR A 15 1.48 14.80 -4.15
N PHE A 16 0.14 14.78 -4.08
CA PHE A 16 -0.60 13.58 -3.68
C PHE A 16 -0.58 12.53 -4.80
N ASN A 17 -0.08 11.33 -4.47
CA ASN A 17 -0.19 10.12 -5.27
C ASN A 17 -0.67 8.97 -4.38
N LYS A 18 -1.37 8.00 -4.98
CA LYS A 18 -1.78 6.76 -4.29
C LYS A 18 -1.57 5.55 -5.19
N ALA A 19 -1.27 4.41 -4.58
CA ALA A 19 -1.14 3.12 -5.23
C ALA A 19 -1.88 2.05 -4.43
N ARG A 20 -2.24 0.94 -5.09
CA ARG A 20 -2.88 -0.21 -4.44
C ARG A 20 -1.80 -1.06 -3.74
N LEU A 21 -2.04 -1.41 -2.48
CA LEU A 21 -1.33 -2.51 -1.82
C LEU A 21 -2.07 -3.81 -2.15
N VAL A 22 -1.36 -4.77 -2.74
CA VAL A 22 -1.91 -6.09 -3.04
C VAL A 22 -1.43 -7.06 -1.96
N CYS A 23 -2.37 -7.70 -1.28
CA CYS A 23 -2.10 -8.82 -0.38
C CYS A 23 -2.92 -10.01 -0.88
N SER A 24 -2.28 -10.95 -1.57
CA SER A 24 -2.95 -12.10 -2.16
C SER A 24 -2.12 -13.37 -2.07
N VAL A 25 -2.82 -14.51 -2.14
CA VAL A 25 -2.21 -15.84 -2.27
C VAL A 25 -2.64 -16.44 -3.61
N PRO A 26 -1.69 -16.82 -4.47
CA PRO A 26 -2.01 -17.50 -5.72
C PRO A 26 -2.72 -18.82 -5.49
N GLY A 27 -3.87 -19.01 -6.13
CA GLY A 27 -4.67 -20.23 -6.04
C GLY A 27 -4.55 -21.12 -7.29
N PRO A 28 -5.12 -22.35 -7.23
CA PRO A 28 -5.22 -23.22 -8.38
C PRO A 28 -5.97 -22.54 -9.54
N GLY A 29 -5.53 -22.77 -10.78
CA GLY A 29 -6.19 -22.21 -11.97
C GLY A 29 -5.96 -20.71 -12.18
N GLY A 30 -4.99 -20.10 -11.48
CA GLY A 30 -4.65 -18.67 -11.63
C GLY A 30 -5.64 -17.72 -10.97
N ILE A 31 -6.48 -18.23 -10.07
CA ILE A 31 -7.40 -17.43 -9.28
C ILE A 31 -6.75 -17.12 -7.95
N ASP A 32 -6.33 -15.86 -7.78
CA ASP A 32 -5.74 -15.39 -6.54
C ASP A 32 -6.82 -15.12 -5.48
N THR A 33 -6.52 -15.47 -4.24
CA THR A 33 -7.33 -15.06 -3.07
C THR A 33 -6.78 -13.75 -2.52
N TYR A 34 -7.58 -12.69 -2.55
CA TYR A 34 -7.19 -11.36 -2.09
C TYR A 34 -7.69 -11.06 -0.68
N PHE A 35 -6.88 -10.33 0.07
CA PHE A 35 -7.20 -9.75 1.38
C PHE A 35 -7.12 -8.23 1.22
N ASP A 36 -8.25 -7.60 0.90
CA ASP A 36 -8.30 -6.19 0.48
C ASP A 36 -8.71 -5.23 1.61
N GLU A 37 -9.18 -5.71 2.77
CA GLU A 37 -9.54 -4.86 3.90
C GLU A 37 -8.30 -4.64 4.78
N LEU A 38 -7.72 -3.43 4.75
CA LEU A 38 -6.57 -3.07 5.59
C LEU A 38 -7.04 -2.78 7.03
N GLU A 39 -6.56 -3.56 7.98
CA GLU A 39 -6.94 -3.47 9.40
C GLU A 39 -5.92 -2.68 10.23
N ASP A 40 -4.62 -2.94 10.03
CA ASP A 40 -3.54 -2.30 10.78
C ASP A 40 -2.22 -2.27 9.99
N VAL A 41 -1.32 -1.35 10.36
CA VAL A 41 0.00 -1.16 9.76
C VAL A 41 1.07 -0.94 10.82
N PHE A 42 2.14 -1.73 10.74
CA PHE A 42 3.33 -1.59 11.59
C PHE A 42 4.57 -1.31 10.74
N LEU A 43 5.39 -0.36 11.20
CA LEU A 43 6.65 0.02 10.55
C LEU A 43 7.85 -0.54 11.31
N LEU A 44 8.47 -1.57 10.75
CA LEU A 44 9.71 -2.11 11.29
C LEU A 44 10.89 -1.25 10.82
N ARG A 45 11.49 -0.50 11.75
CA ARG A 45 12.68 0.30 11.46
C ARG A 45 13.88 -0.60 11.19
N THR A 46 14.47 -0.46 10.02
CA THR A 46 15.72 -1.12 9.63
C THR A 46 16.93 -0.31 10.11
N LYS A 47 18.13 -0.90 10.03
CA LYS A 47 19.38 -0.28 10.53
C LYS A 47 19.72 1.05 9.87
N ASP A 48 19.27 1.27 8.63
CA ASP A 48 19.55 2.49 7.88
C ASP A 48 18.65 3.68 8.31
N GLY A 49 17.59 3.42 9.08
CA GLY A 49 16.62 4.40 9.57
C GLY A 49 15.80 5.11 8.49
N LYS A 50 16.00 4.79 7.21
CA LYS A 50 15.42 5.49 6.05
C LYS A 50 14.47 4.62 5.26
N SER A 51 14.61 3.30 5.37
CA SER A 51 13.84 2.33 4.60
C SER A 51 13.19 1.30 5.53
N PRO A 52 12.10 1.66 6.24
CA PRO A 52 11.39 0.69 7.07
C PRO A 52 10.75 -0.40 6.20
N GLU A 53 10.60 -1.59 6.78
CA GLU A 53 9.70 -2.60 6.23
C GLU A 53 8.29 -2.34 6.75
N ILE A 54 7.32 -2.32 5.85
CA ILE A 54 5.92 -2.06 6.16
C ILE A 54 5.21 -3.39 6.29
N TYR A 55 4.79 -3.73 7.51
CA TYR A 55 3.93 -4.85 7.79
C TYR A 55 2.49 -4.35 7.82
N ALA A 56 1.60 -5.04 7.13
CA ALA A 56 0.19 -4.67 7.10
C ALA A 56 -0.68 -5.91 7.31
N LEU A 57 -1.64 -5.79 8.23
CA LEU A 57 -2.65 -6.79 8.50
C LEU A 57 -3.85 -6.51 7.60
N PHE A 58 -4.24 -7.50 6.81
CA PHE A 58 -5.42 -7.45 5.98
C PHE A 58 -6.42 -8.53 6.36
N SER A 59 -7.69 -8.27 6.07
CA SER A 59 -8.77 -9.25 6.13
C SER A 59 -9.47 -9.37 4.77
N THR A 60 -10.24 -10.44 4.62
CA THR A 60 -11.09 -10.68 3.45
C THR A 60 -12.36 -9.85 3.50
N VAL A 61 -12.75 -9.23 2.38
CA VAL A 61 -14.01 -8.48 2.24
C VAL A 61 -15.26 -9.35 2.46
N SER A 62 -15.15 -10.67 2.26
CA SER A 62 -16.31 -11.56 2.34
C SER A 62 -16.79 -11.77 3.78
N HIS A 63 -18.08 -11.54 4.02
CA HIS A 63 -18.71 -11.88 5.30
C HIS A 63 -18.84 -13.39 5.55
N VAL A 64 -18.79 -14.19 4.48
CA VAL A 64 -18.93 -15.66 4.51
C VAL A 64 -17.56 -16.31 4.66
N PHE A 65 -16.59 -15.90 3.84
CA PHE A 65 -15.21 -16.38 3.90
C PHE A 65 -14.38 -15.40 4.70
N ARG A 66 -14.13 -15.72 5.98
CA ARG A 66 -13.31 -14.90 6.87
C ARG A 66 -11.89 -15.42 6.88
N GLY A 67 -10.96 -14.60 6.45
CA GLY A 67 -9.53 -14.86 6.54
C GLY A 67 -8.77 -13.57 6.84
N SER A 68 -7.57 -13.73 7.40
CA SER A 68 -6.63 -12.63 7.62
C SER A 68 -5.26 -13.01 7.06
N ALA A 69 -4.52 -12.02 6.61
CA ALA A 69 -3.17 -12.17 6.10
C ALA A 69 -2.29 -11.03 6.60
N VAL A 70 -1.01 -11.32 6.83
CA VAL A 70 0.01 -10.29 7.09
C VAL A 70 0.90 -10.23 5.87
N CYS A 71 0.93 -9.07 5.21
CA CYS A 71 1.79 -8.80 4.06
C CYS A 71 2.92 -7.83 4.45
N VAL A 72 4.06 -7.98 3.78
CA VAL A 72 5.24 -7.15 3.99
C VAL A 72 5.58 -6.41 2.70
N TYR A 73 5.78 -5.10 2.79
CA TYR A 73 6.13 -4.24 1.67
C TYR A 73 7.43 -3.49 1.95
N ARG A 74 8.30 -3.42 0.95
CA ARG A 74 9.55 -2.67 1.03
C ARG A 74 9.36 -1.29 0.43
N MET A 75 9.99 -0.28 1.01
CA MET A 75 9.96 1.07 0.46
C MET A 75 10.49 1.14 -0.97
N ALA A 76 11.45 0.29 -1.35
CA ALA A 76 11.96 0.21 -2.73
C ALA A 76 10.84 -0.10 -3.75
N ASP A 77 9.98 -1.07 -3.46
CA ASP A 77 8.88 -1.46 -4.34
C ASP A 77 7.83 -0.34 -4.43
N ILE A 78 7.56 0.35 -3.32
CA ILE A 78 6.65 1.50 -3.27
C ILE A 78 7.18 2.66 -4.11
N TRP A 79 8.48 2.95 -4.01
CA TRP A 79 9.10 4.00 -4.82
C TRP A 79 9.09 3.66 -6.31
N GLU A 80 9.27 2.40 -6.68
CA GLU A 80 9.16 1.95 -8.06
C GLU A 80 7.75 2.23 -8.61
N VAL A 81 6.71 1.87 -7.84
CA VAL A 81 5.31 2.12 -8.24
C VAL A 81 5.01 3.62 -8.39
N PHE A 82 5.47 4.47 -7.47
CA PHE A 82 5.24 5.92 -7.56
C PHE A 82 6.04 6.61 -8.67
N ASN A 83 7.12 6.00 -9.16
CA ASN A 83 7.85 6.45 -10.34
C ASN A 83 7.35 5.79 -11.64
N GLY A 84 6.34 4.92 -11.54
CA GLY A 84 5.73 4.21 -12.64
C GLY A 84 4.69 5.04 -13.42
N PRO A 85 3.94 4.39 -14.32
CA PRO A 85 2.89 5.04 -15.09
C PRO A 85 1.71 5.47 -14.21
N PHE A 86 1.10 6.60 -14.56
CA PHE A 86 -0.13 7.09 -13.93
C PHE A 86 -1.35 6.39 -14.52
N ALA A 87 -2.36 6.16 -13.68
CA ALA A 87 -3.66 5.57 -14.04
C ALA A 87 -4.78 6.62 -13.97
#